data_AF-A0A7W8YV14-F1
#
_entry.id   AF-A0A7W8YV14-F1
#
_cell.length_a   1.000
_cell.length_b   1.000
_cell.length_c   1.000
_cell.angle_alpha   90.00
_cell.angle_beta   90.00
_cell.angle_gamma   90.00
#
_symmetry.space_group_name_H-M   'P 1'
#
loop_
_entity.id
_entity.type
_entity.pdbx_description
1 polymer ?
#
loop_
_entity_poly.entity_id
_entity_poly.type
_entity_poly.pdbx_seq_one_letter_code
_entity_poly.pdbx_strand_id
1 'polypeptide(L)'
;MITCVGPIIIINPTDIRKMKSLRLPGMLQTYSSSIESQGHLQLTADELLSMLIDAEWQDRLNKKVARLTQRAAFRYLSHLSEINYQAARDLDKELLNRLASCEFIRQKENILITGPTGVDKSFIASALGHQACAMGYRVAYYNTTKFFIRLHGARTDNSLYKEIARIEKQDLLILDDFGLQNLDKSQRDLLMEIIEDRHNKQATIIASQLPVST
;
A
#
# COMPACT_ATOMS: atom_id res chain seq x y z
N MET A 1 12.64 16.79 -50.07
CA MET A 1 12.76 16.40 -48.65
C MET A 1 11.67 17.15 -47.89
N ILE A 2 10.64 16.46 -47.40
CA ILE A 2 9.65 17.05 -46.50
C ILE A 2 10.17 16.80 -45.08
N THR A 3 10.65 17.85 -44.42
CA THR A 3 11.02 17.81 -43.01
C THR A 3 9.81 18.24 -42.19
N CYS A 4 9.23 17.33 -41.41
CA CYS A 4 8.30 17.69 -40.34
C CYS A 4 9.10 18.48 -39.30
N VAL A 5 8.96 19.80 -39.31
CA VAL A 5 9.42 20.64 -38.20
C VAL A 5 8.32 20.57 -37.15
N GLY A 6 8.56 19.81 -36.08
CA GLY A 6 7.66 19.80 -34.91
C GLY A 6 7.45 21.22 -34.38
N PRO A 7 6.30 21.51 -33.73
CA PRO A 7 5.98 22.86 -33.29
C PRO A 7 7.04 23.38 -32.30
N ILE A 8 7.45 24.63 -32.48
CA ILE A 8 8.25 25.36 -31.49
C ILE A 8 7.35 25.56 -30.25
N ILE A 9 7.71 24.92 -29.14
CA ILE A 9 7.00 25.07 -27.87
C ILE A 9 7.34 26.45 -27.30
N ILE A 10 6.47 27.43 -27.52
CA ILE A 10 6.59 28.75 -26.92
C ILE A 10 5.94 28.72 -25.54
N ILE A 11 6.66 29.21 -24.53
CA ILE A 11 6.14 29.36 -23.17
C ILE A 11 4.94 30.29 -23.22
N ASN A 12 3.79 29.78 -22.81
CA ASN A 12 2.66 30.63 -22.50
C ASN A 12 2.54 30.79 -20.97
N PRO A 13 2.89 31.96 -20.40
CA PRO A 13 2.80 32.20 -18.95
C PRO A 13 1.39 32.00 -18.38
N THR A 14 0.35 32.11 -19.23
CA THR A 14 -1.03 31.83 -18.78
C THR A 14 -1.24 30.34 -18.52
N ASP A 15 -0.57 29.46 -19.26
CA ASP A 15 -0.81 28.02 -19.17
C ASP A 15 -0.15 27.41 -17.93
N ILE A 16 1.03 27.91 -17.53
CA ILE A 16 1.64 27.59 -16.23
C ILE A 16 0.72 28.00 -15.07
N ARG A 17 0.13 29.20 -15.12
CA ARG A 17 -0.80 29.67 -14.08
C ARG A 17 -2.06 28.81 -14.02
N LYS A 18 -2.62 28.41 -15.17
CA LYS A 18 -3.77 27.51 -15.26
C LYS A 18 -3.44 26.11 -14.73
N MET A 19 -2.29 25.52 -15.08
CA MET A 19 -1.89 24.21 -14.55
C MET A 19 -1.74 24.22 -13.03
N LYS A 20 -1.20 25.31 -12.46
CA LYS A 20 -1.17 25.50 -10.99
C LYS A 20 -2.56 25.57 -10.38
N SER A 21 -3.49 26.34 -10.96
CA SER A 21 -4.86 26.47 -10.42
C SER A 21 -5.67 25.18 -10.55
N LEU A 22 -5.46 24.42 -11.64
CA LEU A 22 -6.05 23.11 -11.88
C LEU A 22 -5.41 21.98 -11.04
N ARG A 23 -4.33 22.27 -10.29
CA ARG A 23 -3.56 21.30 -9.51
C ARG A 23 -3.03 20.16 -10.37
N LEU A 24 -2.32 20.51 -11.45
CA LEU A 24 -1.67 19.58 -12.39
C LEU A 24 -0.13 19.61 -12.25
N PRO A 25 0.44 19.20 -11.10
CA PRO A 25 1.87 19.34 -10.83
C PRO A 25 2.76 18.45 -11.70
N GLY A 26 2.32 17.24 -12.05
CA GLY A 26 3.11 16.32 -12.89
C GLY A 26 3.22 16.86 -14.32
N MET A 27 2.09 17.31 -14.87
CA MET A 27 2.05 18.00 -16.16
C MET A 27 2.90 19.27 -16.15
N LEU A 28 2.80 20.10 -15.09
CA LEU A 28 3.57 21.34 -14.98
C LEU A 28 5.09 21.07 -14.96
N GLN A 29 5.54 20.07 -14.20
CA GLN A 29 6.95 19.72 -14.09
C GLN A 29 7.50 19.26 -15.45
N THR A 30 6.83 18.30 -16.09
CA THR A 30 7.25 17.80 -17.41
C THR A 30 7.19 18.89 -18.47
N TYR A 31 6.14 19.71 -18.49
CA TYR A 31 6.03 20.85 -19.42
C TYR A 31 7.22 21.81 -19.28
N SER A 32 7.59 22.16 -18.04
CA SER A 32 8.73 23.04 -17.76
C SER A 32 10.05 22.42 -18.24
N SER A 33 10.27 21.13 -17.97
CA SER A 33 11.47 20.40 -18.39
C SER A 33 11.57 20.20 -19.92
N SER A 34 10.44 19.97 -20.60
CA SER A 34 10.38 19.86 -22.07
C SER A 34 10.75 21.18 -22.75
N ILE A 35 10.41 22.31 -22.12
CA ILE A 35 10.79 23.65 -22.59
C ILE A 35 12.30 23.92 -22.38
N GLU A 36 12.85 23.56 -21.23
CA GLU A 36 14.29 23.76 -20.94
C GLU A 36 15.17 22.92 -21.88
N SER A 37 14.67 21.78 -22.35
CA SER A 37 15.36 20.84 -23.24
C SER A 37 15.27 21.19 -24.73
N GLN A 38 15.02 22.48 -25.05
CA GLN A 38 14.63 23.11 -26.34
C GLN A 38 15.39 22.71 -27.63
N GLY A 39 16.36 21.80 -27.58
CA GLY A 39 17.15 21.34 -28.73
C GLY A 39 17.11 19.84 -29.07
N HIS A 40 16.51 18.97 -28.26
CA HIS A 40 16.71 17.51 -28.41
C HIS A 40 15.46 16.64 -28.67
N LEU A 41 14.24 17.17 -28.55
CA LEU A 41 13.01 16.38 -28.68
C LEU A 41 12.12 16.92 -29.80
N GLN A 42 12.19 16.30 -30.98
CA GLN A 42 11.19 16.47 -32.03
C GLN A 42 9.94 15.66 -31.66
N LEU A 43 9.09 16.22 -30.80
CA LEU A 43 7.79 15.63 -30.47
C LEU A 43 6.71 16.28 -31.33
N THR A 44 5.81 15.46 -31.85
CA THR A 44 4.52 15.91 -32.38
C THR A 44 3.65 16.47 -31.25
N ALA A 45 2.61 17.23 -31.60
CA ALA A 45 1.67 17.78 -30.61
C ALA A 45 0.98 16.67 -29.80
N ASP A 46 0.62 15.57 -30.45
CA ASP A 46 -0.02 14.43 -29.80
C ASP A 46 0.93 13.72 -28.83
N GLU A 47 2.19 13.51 -29.20
CA GLU A 47 3.20 12.90 -28.30
C GLU A 47 3.47 13.76 -27.07
N LEU A 48 3.55 15.09 -27.25
CA LEU A 48 3.68 16.02 -26.12
C LEU A 48 2.46 15.93 -25.21
N LEU A 49 1.25 15.95 -25.77
CA LEU A 49 0.02 15.87 -24.99
C LEU A 49 -0.07 14.55 -24.20
N SER A 50 0.22 13.42 -24.84
CA SER A 50 0.28 12.11 -24.17
C SER A 50 1.30 12.10 -23.05
N MET A 51 2.53 12.59 -23.30
CA MET A 51 3.57 12.67 -22.28
C MET A 51 3.16 13.50 -21.06
N LEU A 52 2.50 14.64 -21.30
CA LEU A 52 2.02 15.52 -20.24
C LEU A 52 0.89 14.90 -19.41
N ILE A 53 -0.05 14.22 -20.07
CA ILE A 53 -1.15 13.50 -19.41
C ILE A 53 -0.60 12.34 -18.58
N ASP A 54 0.32 11.57 -19.15
CA ASP A 54 0.95 10.43 -18.46
C ASP A 54 1.74 10.90 -17.24
N ALA A 55 2.48 12.01 -17.35
CA ALA A 55 3.21 12.58 -16.22
C ALA A 55 2.28 12.96 -15.05
N GLU A 56 1.15 13.59 -15.35
CA GLU A 56 0.15 13.93 -14.34
C GLU A 56 -0.52 12.68 -13.74
N TRP A 57 -0.85 11.70 -14.58
CA TRP A 57 -1.43 10.43 -14.14
C TRP A 57 -0.49 9.69 -13.18
N GLN A 58 0.79 9.59 -13.53
CA GLN A 58 1.82 8.95 -12.71
C GLN A 58 2.05 9.70 -11.40
N ASP A 59 2.11 11.03 -11.40
CA ASP A 59 2.24 11.82 -10.18
C ASP A 59 1.08 11.55 -9.21
N ARG A 60 -0.16 11.48 -9.71
CA ARG A 60 -1.34 11.16 -8.90
C ARG A 60 -1.30 9.74 -8.35
N LEU A 61 -0.91 8.78 -9.17
CA LEU A 61 -0.76 7.38 -8.75
C LEU A 61 0.29 7.26 -7.62
N ASN A 62 1.45 7.87 -7.82
CA ASN A 62 2.55 7.88 -6.85
C ASN A 62 2.13 8.52 -5.52
N LYS A 63 1.43 9.67 -5.57
CA LYS A 63 0.90 10.33 -4.36
C LYS A 63 -0.15 9.49 -3.66
N LYS A 64 -1.01 8.78 -4.41
CA LYS A 64 -2.00 7.86 -3.84
C LYS A 64 -1.29 6.72 -3.10
N VAL A 65 -0.33 6.06 -3.74
CA VAL A 65 0.43 4.95 -3.14
C VAL A 65 1.19 5.44 -1.91
N ALA A 66 1.95 6.53 -2.00
CA ALA A 66 2.68 7.11 -0.87
C ALA A 66 1.77 7.40 0.33
N ARG A 67 0.58 7.98 0.08
CA ARG A 67 -0.42 8.25 1.13
C ARG A 67 -0.98 6.97 1.75
N LEU A 68 -1.23 5.92 0.95
CA LEU A 68 -1.72 4.63 1.47
C LEU A 68 -0.64 3.96 2.33
N THR A 69 0.59 3.88 1.84
CA THR A 69 1.74 3.32 2.55
C THR A 69 2.01 4.05 3.86
N GLN A 70 1.98 5.39 3.86
CA GLN A 70 2.17 6.18 5.08
C GLN A 70 1.05 5.91 6.11
N ARG A 71 -0.21 5.82 5.67
CA ARG A 71 -1.35 5.58 6.56
C ARG A 71 -1.38 4.16 7.13
N ALA A 72 -0.84 3.20 6.41
CA ALA A 72 -0.75 1.82 6.88
C ALA A 72 0.19 1.66 8.09
N ALA A 73 1.17 2.56 8.25
CA ALA A 73 2.09 2.62 9.39
C ALA A 73 2.87 1.32 9.63
N PHE A 74 3.42 0.74 8.55
CA PHE A 74 4.27 -0.44 8.60
C PHE A 74 5.48 -0.24 9.53
N ARG A 75 5.92 -1.32 10.19
CA ARG A 75 7.10 -1.32 11.07
C ARG A 75 8.41 -1.08 10.31
N TYR A 76 8.49 -1.52 9.06
CA TYR A 76 9.66 -1.37 8.20
C TYR A 76 9.23 -1.23 6.73
N LEU A 77 10.12 -0.66 5.93
CA LEU A 77 10.00 -0.67 4.48
C LEU A 77 10.41 -2.06 3.99
N SER A 78 9.50 -2.80 3.36
CA SER A 78 9.75 -4.13 2.83
C SER A 78 9.20 -4.25 1.43
N HIS A 79 10.00 -4.80 0.53
CA HIS A 79 9.57 -5.14 -0.82
C HIS A 79 9.58 -6.65 -1.04
N LEU A 80 8.64 -7.16 -1.83
CA LEU A 80 8.59 -8.58 -2.17
C LEU A 80 9.87 -9.04 -2.90
N SER A 81 10.54 -8.14 -3.62
CA SER A 81 11.81 -8.38 -4.31
C SER A 81 12.99 -8.68 -3.36
N GLU A 82 12.88 -8.27 -2.10
CA GLU A 82 13.92 -8.46 -1.08
C GLU A 82 13.74 -9.77 -0.29
N ILE A 83 12.66 -10.53 -0.55
CA ILE A 83 12.43 -11.82 0.09
C ILE A 83 13.50 -12.81 -0.37
N ASN A 84 14.27 -13.32 0.59
CA ASN A 84 15.26 -14.36 0.35
C ASN A 84 14.61 -15.75 0.40
N TYR A 85 14.54 -16.40 -0.77
CA TYR A 85 13.97 -17.75 -0.98
C TYR A 85 14.97 -18.90 -0.73
N GLN A 86 16.04 -18.66 0.03
CA GLN A 86 17.02 -19.71 0.35
C GLN A 86 16.33 -20.97 0.94
N ALA A 87 16.80 -22.14 0.49
CA ALA A 87 16.20 -23.46 0.75
C ALA A 87 16.00 -23.80 2.25
N ALA A 88 16.69 -23.11 3.16
CA ALA A 88 16.55 -23.30 4.61
C ALA A 88 15.22 -22.78 5.21
N ARG A 89 14.39 -22.08 4.43
CA ARG A 89 13.19 -21.38 4.94
C ARG A 89 11.85 -22.04 4.63
N ASP A 90 11.82 -23.16 3.89
CA ASP A 90 10.59 -23.85 3.47
C ASP A 90 9.49 -22.89 2.96
N LEU A 91 9.92 -21.84 2.25
CA LEU A 91 9.05 -20.80 1.71
C LEU A 91 8.64 -21.18 0.29
N ASP A 92 7.35 -21.46 0.12
CA ASP A 92 6.78 -21.71 -1.20
C ASP A 92 6.75 -20.41 -2.03
N LYS A 93 7.66 -20.33 -3.00
CA LYS A 93 7.77 -19.20 -3.93
C LYS A 93 6.54 -19.05 -4.82
N GLU A 94 5.89 -20.15 -5.19
CA GLU A 94 4.69 -20.12 -6.01
C GLU A 94 3.52 -19.51 -5.22
N LEU A 95 3.37 -19.94 -3.97
CA LEU A 95 2.40 -19.34 -3.06
C LEU A 95 2.64 -17.84 -2.88
N LEU A 96 3.88 -17.41 -2.61
CA LEU A 96 4.21 -15.99 -2.45
C LEU A 96 3.92 -15.16 -3.70
N ASN A 97 4.23 -15.69 -4.89
CA ASN A 97 3.89 -15.04 -6.15
C ASN A 97 2.38 -14.92 -6.35
N ARG A 98 1.61 -15.95 -5.98
CA ARG A 98 0.15 -15.90 -6.00
C ARG A 98 -0.38 -14.84 -5.03
N LEU A 99 0.16 -14.77 -3.83
CA LEU A 99 -0.21 -13.75 -2.84
C LEU A 99 0.17 -12.32 -3.30
N ALA A 100 1.26 -12.16 -4.05
CA ALA A 100 1.70 -10.88 -4.61
C ALA A 100 0.69 -10.27 -5.59
N SER A 101 -0.20 -11.07 -6.18
CA SER A 101 -1.33 -10.59 -7.01
C SER A 101 -2.39 -9.83 -6.21
N CYS A 102 -2.37 -9.96 -4.87
CA CYS A 102 -3.40 -9.45 -3.96
C CYS A 102 -4.82 -9.97 -4.26
N GLU A 103 -4.95 -11.09 -4.98
CA GLU A 103 -6.26 -11.66 -5.31
C GLU A 103 -7.03 -12.08 -4.05
N PHE A 104 -6.34 -12.58 -3.02
CA PHE A 104 -6.91 -12.89 -1.70
C PHE A 104 -7.64 -11.67 -1.07
N ILE A 105 -7.18 -10.45 -1.33
CA ILE A 105 -7.83 -9.21 -0.85
C ILE A 105 -9.16 -8.96 -1.57
N ARG A 106 -9.24 -9.34 -2.86
CA ARG A 106 -10.49 -9.28 -3.63
C ARG A 106 -11.46 -10.36 -3.19
N GLN A 107 -10.95 -11.58 -2.99
CA GLN A 107 -11.72 -12.75 -2.58
C GLN A 107 -12.10 -12.75 -1.09
N LYS A 108 -11.59 -11.78 -0.31
CA LYS A 108 -11.87 -11.60 1.13
C LYS A 108 -11.34 -12.74 1.99
N GLU A 109 -10.24 -13.34 1.55
CA GLU A 109 -9.59 -14.45 2.23
C GLU A 109 -8.63 -13.94 3.31
N ASN A 110 -8.56 -14.68 4.41
CA ASN A 110 -7.62 -14.44 5.48
C ASN A 110 -6.36 -15.30 5.27
N ILE A 111 -5.20 -14.75 5.59
CA ILE A 111 -3.92 -15.43 5.49
C ILE A 111 -3.33 -15.56 6.90
N LEU A 112 -2.89 -16.77 7.22
CA LEU A 112 -2.13 -17.04 8.43
C LEU A 112 -0.69 -17.35 8.05
N ILE A 113 0.25 -16.54 8.55
CA ILE A 113 1.69 -16.73 8.38
C ILE A 113 2.24 -17.23 9.71
N THR A 114 2.62 -18.50 9.77
CA THR A 114 3.13 -19.16 10.97
C THR A 114 4.51 -19.76 10.77
N GLY A 115 5.27 -19.89 11.85
CA GLY A 115 6.62 -20.45 11.82
C GLY A 115 7.45 -20.01 13.03
N PRO A 116 8.67 -20.55 13.21
CA PRO A 116 9.53 -20.21 14.34
C PRO A 116 10.04 -18.75 14.26
N THR A 117 10.58 -18.22 15.35
CA THR A 117 11.14 -16.86 15.39
C THR A 117 12.33 -16.73 14.42
N GLY A 118 12.45 -15.58 13.75
CA GLY A 118 13.56 -15.32 12.81
C GLY A 118 13.35 -15.77 11.36
N VAL A 119 12.16 -16.29 11.01
CA VAL A 119 11.80 -16.68 9.62
C VAL A 119 11.08 -15.59 8.82
N ASP A 120 11.30 -14.31 9.17
CA ASP A 120 10.82 -13.17 8.38
C ASP A 120 9.29 -13.07 8.19
N LYS A 121 8.47 -13.69 9.06
CA LYS A 121 6.99 -13.63 9.00
C LYS A 121 6.47 -12.21 8.92
N SER A 122 6.99 -11.37 9.82
CA SER A 122 6.72 -9.94 9.83
C SER A 122 7.07 -9.37 8.45
N PHE A 123 8.31 -9.58 8.00
CA PHE A 123 8.81 -9.07 6.72
C PHE A 123 7.87 -9.38 5.56
N ILE A 124 7.43 -10.64 5.46
CA ILE A 124 6.48 -11.11 4.44
C ILE A 124 5.14 -10.39 4.56
N ALA A 125 4.58 -10.30 5.78
CA ALA A 125 3.31 -9.62 6.01
C ALA A 125 3.36 -8.15 5.58
N SER A 126 4.43 -7.42 5.92
CA SER A 126 4.56 -6.04 5.47
C SER A 126 4.88 -5.93 3.99
N ALA A 127 5.67 -6.83 3.39
CA ALA A 127 5.94 -6.83 1.96
C ALA A 127 4.65 -7.00 1.13
N LEU A 128 3.77 -7.92 1.55
CA LEU A 128 2.42 -8.07 0.99
C LEU A 128 1.58 -6.82 1.22
N GLY A 129 1.68 -6.19 2.40
CA GLY A 129 1.01 -4.92 2.68
C GLY A 129 1.47 -3.76 1.79
N HIS A 130 2.78 -3.62 1.56
CA HIS A 130 3.34 -2.62 0.65
C HIS A 130 2.87 -2.87 -0.79
N GLN A 131 2.87 -4.13 -1.23
CA GLN A 131 2.34 -4.52 -2.53
C GLN A 131 0.85 -4.18 -2.66
N ALA A 132 0.06 -4.43 -1.62
CA ALA A 132 -1.36 -4.07 -1.60
C ALA A 132 -1.56 -2.55 -1.71
N CYS A 133 -0.76 -1.74 -1.00
CA CYS A 133 -0.76 -0.28 -1.13
C CYS A 133 -0.39 0.17 -2.54
N ALA A 134 0.61 -0.48 -3.18
CA ALA A 134 1.00 -0.21 -4.57
C ALA A 134 -0.14 -0.51 -5.56
N MET A 135 -0.92 -1.56 -5.30
CA MET A 135 -2.15 -1.87 -6.04
C MET A 135 -3.35 -0.98 -5.68
N GLY A 136 -3.18 -0.04 -4.75
CA GLY A 136 -4.18 0.96 -4.39
C GLY A 136 -5.17 0.53 -3.30
N TYR A 137 -4.91 -0.57 -2.60
CA TYR A 137 -5.70 -1.02 -1.45
C TYR A 137 -5.37 -0.23 -0.19
N ARG A 138 -6.37 -0.07 0.70
CA ARG A 138 -6.20 0.53 2.02
C ARG A 138 -5.77 -0.54 3.00
N VAL A 139 -4.59 -0.38 3.56
CA VAL A 139 -4.00 -1.33 4.51
C VAL A 139 -3.90 -0.67 5.88
N ALA A 140 -4.15 -1.42 6.95
CA ALA A 140 -3.71 -1.07 8.29
C ALA A 140 -2.82 -2.18 8.86
N TYR A 141 -1.63 -1.80 9.31
CA TYR A 141 -0.70 -2.69 9.98
C TYR A 141 -0.67 -2.38 11.48
N TYR A 142 -0.72 -3.42 12.29
CA TYR A 142 -0.49 -3.33 13.72
C TYR A 142 0.40 -4.46 14.21
N ASN A 143 1.37 -4.11 15.06
CA ASN A 143 1.89 -5.07 16.02
C ASN A 143 0.78 -5.36 17.05
N THR A 144 0.50 -6.63 17.32
CA THR A 144 -0.65 -7.08 18.11
C THR A 144 -0.65 -6.51 19.54
N THR A 145 0.50 -6.41 20.21
CA THR A 145 0.59 -5.79 21.54
C THR A 145 0.20 -4.31 21.49
N LYS A 146 0.74 -3.55 20.54
CA LYS A 146 0.40 -2.13 20.36
C LYS A 146 -1.06 -1.93 19.95
N PHE A 147 -1.63 -2.88 19.21
CA PHE A 147 -3.03 -2.89 18.82
C PHE A 147 -3.95 -2.89 20.05
N PHE A 148 -3.74 -3.83 20.98
CA PHE A 148 -4.58 -3.91 22.18
C PHE A 148 -4.38 -2.72 23.12
N ILE A 149 -3.17 -2.18 23.26
CA ILE A 149 -2.93 -0.95 24.01
C ILE A 149 -3.74 0.21 23.41
N ARG A 150 -3.73 0.34 22.08
CA ARG A 150 -4.51 1.37 21.37
C ARG A 150 -6.02 1.20 21.56
N LEU A 151 -6.53 -0.03 21.45
CA LEU A 151 -7.96 -0.31 21.65
C LEU A 151 -8.39 -0.07 23.11
N HIS A 152 -7.54 -0.41 24.07
CA HIS A 152 -7.79 -0.12 25.47
C HIS A 152 -7.85 1.40 25.72
N GLY A 153 -6.89 2.16 25.19
CA GLY A 153 -6.94 3.63 25.23
C GLY A 153 -8.20 4.20 24.59
N ALA A 154 -8.58 3.70 23.42
CA ALA A 154 -9.81 4.10 22.73
C ALA A 154 -11.09 3.76 23.53
N ARG A 155 -11.04 2.73 24.38
CA ARG A 155 -12.14 2.42 25.31
C ARG A 155 -12.21 3.43 26.44
N THR A 156 -11.07 3.85 26.98
CA THR A 156 -11.02 4.82 28.08
C THR A 156 -11.45 6.24 27.68
N ASP A 157 -11.26 6.62 26.41
CA ASP A 157 -11.65 7.94 25.89
C ASP A 157 -13.00 7.94 25.11
N ASN A 158 -13.77 6.83 25.19
CA ASN A 158 -15.03 6.60 24.48
C ASN A 158 -14.94 6.68 22.93
N SER A 159 -13.75 6.44 22.35
CA SER A 159 -13.55 6.41 20.89
C SER A 159 -13.44 5.00 20.28
N LEU A 160 -13.64 3.94 21.05
CA LEU A 160 -13.47 2.54 20.62
C LEU A 160 -14.22 2.21 19.31
N TYR A 161 -15.52 2.49 19.26
CA TYR A 161 -16.32 2.22 18.05
C TYR A 161 -15.82 2.96 16.81
N LYS A 162 -15.26 4.17 17.00
CA LYS A 162 -14.67 4.93 15.89
C LYS A 162 -13.39 4.28 15.38
N GLU A 163 -12.58 3.70 16.26
CA GLU A 163 -11.37 2.97 15.88
C GLU A 163 -11.72 1.63 15.20
N ILE A 164 -12.71 0.88 15.70
CA ILE A 164 -13.21 -0.35 15.06
C ILE A 164 -13.73 -0.04 13.64
N ALA A 165 -14.61 0.97 13.50
CA ALA A 165 -15.12 1.39 12.20
C ALA A 165 -14.01 1.90 11.25
N ARG A 166 -12.89 2.40 11.79
CA ARG A 166 -11.69 2.75 10.99
C ARG A 166 -11.00 1.51 10.46
N ILE A 167 -10.87 0.46 11.28
CA ILE A 167 -10.25 -0.82 10.94
C ILE A 167 -11.09 -1.58 9.91
N GLU A 168 -12.41 -1.67 10.09
CA GLU A 168 -13.34 -2.32 9.15
C GLU A 168 -13.26 -1.75 7.73
N LYS A 169 -13.03 -0.44 7.61
CA LYS A 169 -12.89 0.24 6.30
C LYS A 169 -11.59 -0.09 5.58
N GLN A 170 -10.66 -0.81 6.21
CA GLN A 170 -9.41 -1.21 5.55
C GLN A 170 -9.65 -2.48 4.73
N ASP A 171 -9.18 -2.45 3.49
CA ASP A 171 -9.28 -3.58 2.57
C ASP A 171 -8.43 -4.76 3.07
N LEU A 172 -7.32 -4.44 3.76
CA LEU A 172 -6.44 -5.39 4.42
C LEU A 172 -6.09 -4.92 5.85
N LEU A 173 -6.28 -5.81 6.83
CA LEU A 173 -5.77 -5.66 8.18
C LEU A 173 -4.60 -6.63 8.39
N ILE A 174 -3.49 -6.15 8.91
CA ILE A 174 -2.33 -6.98 9.24
C ILE A 174 -2.10 -6.92 10.75
N LEU A 175 -2.17 -8.09 11.40
CA LEU A 175 -1.84 -8.28 12.81
C LEU A 175 -0.53 -9.06 12.92
N ASP A 176 0.54 -8.36 13.26
CA ASP A 176 1.89 -8.91 13.38
C ASP A 176 2.22 -9.27 14.83
N ASP A 177 3.18 -10.17 15.04
CA ASP A 177 3.59 -10.67 16.36
C ASP A 177 2.43 -11.26 17.19
N PHE A 178 1.47 -11.90 16.52
CA PHE A 178 0.32 -12.51 17.18
C PHE A 178 0.74 -13.71 18.05
N GLY A 179 0.22 -13.76 19.28
CA GLY A 179 0.45 -14.89 20.19
C GLY A 179 1.74 -14.80 21.03
N LEU A 180 2.45 -13.68 20.99
CA LEU A 180 3.60 -13.44 21.89
C LEU A 180 3.19 -13.13 23.34
N GLN A 181 1.96 -12.67 23.54
CA GLN A 181 1.39 -12.35 24.85
C GLN A 181 0.06 -13.06 25.00
N ASN A 182 -0.22 -13.53 26.21
CA ASN A 182 -1.52 -14.08 26.54
C ASN A 182 -2.56 -12.96 26.49
N LEU A 183 -3.62 -13.18 25.72
CA LEU A 183 -4.74 -12.27 25.65
C LEU A 183 -5.66 -12.47 26.85
N ASP A 184 -6.02 -11.38 27.51
CA ASP A 184 -7.07 -11.43 28.53
C ASP A 184 -8.45 -11.73 27.89
N LYS A 185 -9.48 -11.94 28.72
CA LYS A 185 -10.83 -12.22 28.20
C LYS A 185 -11.37 -11.07 27.34
N SER A 186 -11.21 -9.83 27.78
CA SER A 186 -11.72 -8.67 27.05
C SER A 186 -11.01 -8.46 25.71
N GLN A 187 -9.71 -8.74 25.63
CA GLN A 187 -8.93 -8.66 24.40
C GLN A 187 -9.34 -9.74 23.41
N ARG A 188 -9.60 -10.96 23.88
CA ARG A 188 -10.10 -12.06 23.03
C ARG A 188 -11.48 -11.75 22.48
N ASP A 189 -12.41 -11.32 23.33
CA ASP A 189 -13.77 -10.99 22.91
C ASP A 189 -13.77 -9.88 21.85
N LEU A 190 -12.97 -8.83 22.06
CA LEU A 190 -12.84 -7.71 21.12
C LEU A 190 -12.16 -8.12 19.80
N LEU A 191 -11.15 -8.98 19.86
CA LEU A 191 -10.51 -9.50 18.65
C LEU A 191 -11.50 -10.34 17.84
N MET A 192 -12.28 -11.19 18.51
CA MET A 192 -13.29 -12.02 17.85
C MET A 192 -14.33 -11.16 17.15
N GLU A 193 -14.84 -10.10 17.80
CA GLU A 193 -15.75 -9.13 17.19
C GLU A 193 -15.16 -8.53 15.90
N ILE A 194 -13.91 -8.05 15.96
CA ILE A 194 -13.23 -7.47 14.79
C ILE A 194 -13.04 -8.50 13.66
N ILE A 195 -12.71 -9.75 14.00
CA ILE A 195 -12.52 -10.81 13.00
C ILE A 195 -13.86 -11.21 12.37
N GLU A 196 -14.91 -11.34 13.15
CA GLU A 196 -16.28 -11.65 12.68
C GLU A 196 -16.81 -10.54 11.77
N ASP A 197 -16.63 -9.28 12.14
CA ASP A 197 -17.08 -8.14 11.34
C ASP A 197 -16.37 -8.06 9.99
N ARG A 198 -15.13 -8.54 9.92
CA ARG A 198 -14.32 -8.56 8.70
C ARG A 198 -14.50 -9.84 7.88
N HIS A 199 -14.92 -10.95 8.48
CA HIS A 199 -15.05 -12.23 7.83
C HIS A 199 -15.95 -12.14 6.58
N ASN A 200 -15.49 -12.65 5.44
CA ASN A 200 -16.12 -12.54 4.13
C ASN A 200 -16.38 -11.10 3.62
N LYS A 201 -15.89 -10.05 4.30
CA LYS A 201 -16.03 -8.64 3.89
C LYS A 201 -14.70 -8.00 3.51
N GLN A 202 -13.64 -8.27 4.27
CA GLN A 202 -12.29 -7.74 4.07
C GLN A 202 -11.23 -8.76 4.46
N ALA A 203 -10.06 -8.71 3.82
CA ALA A 203 -8.98 -9.66 4.10
C ALA A 203 -8.21 -9.30 5.38
N THR A 204 -7.68 -10.32 6.05
CA THR A 204 -6.83 -10.15 7.23
C THR A 204 -5.60 -11.05 7.12
N ILE A 205 -4.42 -10.49 7.35
CA ILE A 205 -3.18 -11.26 7.54
C ILE A 205 -2.91 -11.31 9.03
N ILE A 206 -2.66 -12.51 9.56
CA ILE A 206 -2.15 -12.72 10.91
C ILE A 206 -0.77 -13.36 10.80
N ALA A 207 0.25 -12.72 11.36
CA ALA A 207 1.59 -13.30 11.48
C ALA A 207 1.79 -13.75 12.93
N SER A 208 1.95 -15.07 13.15
CA SER A 208 2.02 -15.67 14.47
C SER A 208 3.24 -16.57 14.65
N GLN A 209 3.73 -16.66 15.89
CA GLN A 209 4.75 -17.63 16.29
C GLN A 209 4.14 -18.90 16.90
N LEU A 210 2.82 -18.93 17.09
CA LEU A 210 2.16 -20.09 17.66
C LEU A 210 2.03 -21.19 16.60
N PRO A 211 2.34 -22.44 16.93
CA PRO A 211 2.06 -23.56 16.04
C PRO A 211 0.55 -23.68 15.85
N VAL A 212 0.14 -23.88 14.60
CA VAL A 212 -1.25 -24.27 14.29
C VAL A 212 -1.31 -25.77 14.50
N SER A 213 -2.22 -26.25 15.35
CA SER A 213 -2.59 -27.65 15.35
C SER A 213 -3.43 -27.89 14.10
N THR A 214 -2.80 -28.43 13.06
CA THR A 214 -3.47 -28.99 11.88
C THR A 214 -4.05 -30.36 12.19
#